data_AF-A0A2V8NRS2-F1
#
_entry.id   AF-A0A2V8NRS2-F1
#
_cell.length_a   1.000
_cell.length_b   1.000
_cell.length_c   1.000
_cell.angle_alpha   90.00
_cell.angle_beta   90.00
_cell.angle_gamma   90.00
#
_symmetry.space_group_name_H-M   'P 1'
#
loop_
_entity.id
_entity.type
_entity.pdbx_description
1 polymer ?
#
loop_
_entity_poly.entity_id
_entity_poly.type
_entity_poly.pdbx_seq_one_letter_code
_entity_poly.pdbx_strand_id
1 'polypeptide(L)'
;MARHYFRLPVCSGTVSGGRMRLVLRVMAASALIVMAYATEVSAQTGFANMFDHLHLAAPDPIMAVEWYRKNLGGQPMTEGTDRLMFGDVRVIFQKNEKPTPSAGSVLDHISFSVKDVDAAMKAMEADGAKIEGPAREVAGLFKLGFVVDPFGTRLEIVQDPAKLGLHHVHLRGPDPNASLAWYVDKFGGTIGKLKDRIDGINYGGVWLLAAKGEATPSAGHAIDHIGFRPLNVDNAVAMLKAKNVKVTTEPRPLTLPSGVSMRLAFIEGIDGVRIELVQRTPSAAAQALPTTVDGLIGAAKNAAGLDWPGTFLRLCIPPPPAAAAPSPGPPAKETWYAEPAKVADNLYFLGSEGTIVLEALYDYVAQDEIFGGMRKLGLDSRRIKYVILSHAHADHDGGAKLLQDEIPGVHLVYGAADWEAVDKSANHAGGKPKHDMVGTDGMKISVGDASVQLVTMPGHTPGTLSFLFEVRDNGKPLRIAYVGGTAIPFNGSAEYYDGYIVSSKKMAKAAADYGATALMSNHTEFDNAFFKAHTAANRKAGVANPFDVGTAAVARYFTVVQDCATVARIRATGR
;
A
#
# COMPACT_ATOMS: atom_id res chain seq x y z
N MET A 1 78.08 4.87 8.54
CA MET A 1 77.18 6.05 8.61
C MET A 1 75.99 5.62 9.47
N ALA A 2 75.97 5.84 10.79
CA ALA A 2 75.70 7.11 11.50
C ALA A 2 74.24 7.58 11.24
N ARG A 3 73.28 7.42 12.19
CA ARG A 3 72.96 8.29 13.37
C ARG A 3 72.20 9.59 12.93
N HIS A 4 71.17 10.13 13.60
CA HIS A 4 70.80 10.10 15.03
C HIS A 4 69.28 10.35 15.34
N TYR A 5 68.93 10.34 16.65
CA TYR A 5 67.61 10.60 17.28
C TYR A 5 67.35 12.11 17.54
N PHE A 6 66.10 12.54 17.84
CA PHE A 6 65.67 13.04 19.19
C PHE A 6 64.16 13.39 19.30
N ARG A 7 63.69 13.83 20.48
CA ARG A 7 62.30 13.79 20.98
C ARG A 7 61.93 15.05 21.81
N LEU A 8 60.66 15.52 21.72
CA LEU A 8 59.95 16.45 22.66
C LEU A 8 60.45 17.93 22.72
N PRO A 9 59.67 18.94 23.21
CA PRO A 9 58.73 18.89 24.34
C PRO A 9 57.37 19.63 24.23
N VAL A 10 56.61 19.57 25.33
CA VAL A 10 55.34 20.26 25.66
C VAL A 10 55.63 21.65 26.23
N CYS A 11 54.73 22.63 26.03
CA CYS A 11 54.60 23.80 26.91
C CYS A 11 53.15 24.28 27.04
N SER A 12 52.79 24.73 28.24
CA SER A 12 51.46 25.23 28.63
C SER A 12 51.41 26.77 28.64
N GLY A 13 50.21 27.35 28.55
CA GLY A 13 50.05 28.80 28.69
C GLY A 13 48.60 29.29 28.72
N THR A 14 48.12 29.69 29.90
CA THR A 14 46.86 30.44 30.10
C THR A 14 47.14 31.91 30.36
N VAL A 15 46.52 32.83 29.61
CA VAL A 15 46.46 34.27 29.94
C VAL A 15 45.07 34.82 29.59
N SER A 16 44.56 35.76 30.39
CA SER A 16 43.22 36.32 30.29
C SER A 16 43.19 37.74 29.68
N GLY A 17 42.04 38.09 29.09
CA GLY A 17 41.45 39.45 29.11
C GLY A 17 42.12 40.59 28.32
N GLY A 18 41.35 41.31 27.50
CA GLY A 18 41.76 42.63 26.99
C GLY A 18 41.12 43.05 25.66
N ARG A 19 40.07 43.88 25.73
CA ARG A 19 39.30 44.42 24.59
C ARG A 19 40.15 45.15 23.52
N MET A 20 39.84 44.95 22.25
CA MET A 20 39.75 46.03 21.25
C MET A 20 38.73 45.68 20.15
N ARG A 21 37.93 46.66 19.70
CA ARG A 21 37.04 46.56 18.51
C ARG A 21 37.94 46.54 17.25
N LEU A 22 37.60 45.95 16.09
CA LEU A 22 36.45 46.13 15.19
C LEU A 22 36.63 45.05 14.08
N VAL A 23 35.64 44.36 13.53
CA VAL A 23 34.77 44.79 12.41
C VAL A 23 33.53 43.89 12.35
N LEU A 24 32.39 44.51 12.05
CA LEU A 24 31.06 43.90 11.93
C LEU A 24 30.95 42.86 10.79
N ARG A 25 30.28 41.74 11.09
CA ARG A 25 29.14 41.20 10.32
C ARG A 25 28.37 40.20 11.21
N VAL A 26 27.05 40.08 10.99
CA VAL A 26 26.04 39.29 11.73
C VAL A 26 25.35 40.01 12.89
N MET A 27 24.08 40.39 12.67
CA MET A 27 22.91 40.32 13.59
C MET A 27 21.83 41.34 13.16
N ALA A 28 20.80 40.87 12.44
CA ALA A 28 19.49 41.54 12.35
C ALA A 28 18.44 40.55 11.81
N ALA A 29 17.85 39.73 12.70
CA ALA A 29 16.50 39.15 12.61
C ALA A 29 16.32 38.06 13.68
N SER A 30 16.01 38.48 14.91
CA SER A 30 15.45 37.58 15.93
C SER A 30 13.94 37.81 16.00
N ALA A 31 13.19 36.73 16.23
CA ALA A 31 11.74 36.63 16.49
C ALA A 31 10.83 36.40 15.26
N LEU A 32 10.52 35.12 14.96
CA LEU A 32 9.30 34.48 15.49
C LEU A 32 9.20 33.01 15.08
N ILE A 33 9.40 32.15 16.07
CA ILE A 33 8.84 30.79 16.28
C ILE A 33 8.00 30.25 15.10
N VAL A 34 8.62 29.43 14.25
CA VAL A 34 7.89 28.40 13.49
C VAL A 34 7.81 27.16 14.39
N MET A 35 6.63 26.89 14.95
CA MET A 35 6.36 25.60 15.57
C MET A 35 6.32 24.52 14.48
N ALA A 36 7.44 23.81 14.29
CA ALA A 36 7.48 22.59 13.51
C ALA A 36 7.35 21.37 14.44
N TYR A 37 6.19 21.24 15.09
CA TYR A 37 5.80 20.02 15.80
C TYR A 37 4.51 19.45 15.19
N ALA A 38 4.63 18.24 14.67
CA ALA A 38 3.58 17.29 14.30
C ALA A 38 2.41 17.81 13.43
N THR A 39 2.37 17.35 12.18
CA THR A 39 1.32 16.39 11.81
C THR A 39 1.95 15.16 11.19
N GLU A 40 1.48 13.99 11.63
CA GLU A 40 1.87 12.70 11.08
C GLU A 40 1.42 12.60 9.62
N VAL A 41 2.22 11.94 8.77
CA VAL A 41 1.74 11.49 7.47
C VAL A 41 0.71 10.38 7.74
N SER A 42 -0.57 10.76 7.77
CA SER A 42 -1.68 9.84 8.00
C SER A 42 -1.61 8.69 7.00
N ALA A 43 -1.50 7.47 7.51
CA ALA A 43 -1.47 6.26 6.69
C ALA A 43 -2.84 6.07 6.01
N GLN A 44 -2.90 6.41 4.72
CA GLN A 44 -4.10 6.39 3.90
C GLN A 44 -3.84 5.60 2.60
N THR A 45 -4.61 4.57 2.23
CA THR A 45 -5.78 3.96 2.88
C THR A 45 -5.96 2.50 2.51
N GLY A 46 -6.31 1.65 3.48
CA GLY A 46 -6.89 0.32 3.23
C GLY A 46 -8.37 0.37 2.82
N PHE A 47 -8.79 1.34 2.00
CA PHE A 47 -10.18 1.59 1.59
C PHE A 47 -10.25 1.78 0.06
N ALA A 48 -11.29 1.23 -0.58
CA ALA A 48 -11.51 1.36 -2.03
C ALA A 48 -12.76 2.20 -2.32
N ASN A 49 -12.60 3.34 -3.00
CA ASN A 49 -13.67 4.32 -3.26
C ASN A 49 -14.42 4.66 -1.96
N MET A 50 -13.77 5.49 -1.15
CA MET A 50 -13.93 5.53 0.32
C MET A 50 -15.37 5.70 0.81
N PHE A 51 -16.13 6.62 0.22
CA PHE A 51 -17.55 6.81 0.53
C PHE A 51 -18.39 5.83 -0.31
N ASP A 52 -19.09 4.92 0.36
CA ASP A 52 -19.70 3.75 -0.25
C ASP A 52 -21.20 3.94 -0.56
N HIS A 53 -21.91 4.43 0.44
CA HIS A 53 -23.37 4.50 0.45
C HIS A 53 -23.87 5.49 1.51
N LEU A 54 -25.18 5.74 1.46
CA LEU A 54 -25.93 6.38 2.54
C LEU A 54 -27.29 5.70 2.70
N HIS A 55 -27.74 5.55 3.95
CA HIS A 55 -29.01 4.91 4.31
C HIS A 55 -30.08 5.96 4.65
N LEU A 56 -31.15 5.99 3.86
CA LEU A 56 -32.33 6.81 4.09
C LEU A 56 -33.46 5.97 4.66
N ALA A 57 -34.16 6.48 5.66
CA ALA A 57 -35.24 5.76 6.32
C ALA A 57 -36.62 6.22 5.81
N ALA A 58 -37.45 5.27 5.38
CA ALA A 58 -38.80 5.55 4.87
C ALA A 58 -39.82 4.49 5.30
N PRO A 59 -41.12 4.81 5.44
CA PRO A 59 -42.16 3.83 5.74
C PRO A 59 -42.32 2.75 4.67
N ASP A 60 -42.11 3.12 3.41
CA ASP A 60 -42.05 2.23 2.25
C ASP A 60 -40.78 2.53 1.44
N PRO A 61 -39.77 1.64 1.47
CA PRO A 61 -38.55 1.77 0.69
C PRO A 61 -38.75 1.82 -0.83
N ILE A 62 -39.73 1.11 -1.37
CA ILE A 62 -39.96 1.04 -2.82
C ILE A 62 -40.59 2.33 -3.32
N MET A 63 -41.52 2.89 -2.54
CA MET A 63 -42.07 4.23 -2.80
C MET A 63 -40.99 5.31 -2.75
N ALA A 64 -40.05 5.21 -1.81
CA ALA A 64 -38.91 6.12 -1.72
C ALA A 64 -37.93 5.97 -2.91
N VAL A 65 -37.62 4.74 -3.33
CA VAL A 65 -36.84 4.46 -4.54
C VAL A 65 -37.47 5.12 -5.77
N GLU A 66 -38.76 4.93 -6.03
CA GLU A 66 -39.39 5.54 -7.21
C GLU A 66 -39.47 7.08 -7.11
N TRP A 67 -39.68 7.64 -5.92
CA TRP A 67 -39.65 9.10 -5.71
C TRP A 67 -38.27 9.70 -6.04
N TYR A 68 -37.18 9.11 -5.50
CA TYR A 68 -35.81 9.58 -5.73
C TYR A 68 -35.36 9.32 -7.17
N ARG A 69 -35.76 8.20 -7.78
CA ARG A 69 -35.50 7.90 -9.19
C ARG A 69 -36.14 8.94 -10.10
N LYS A 70 -37.41 9.28 -9.86
CA LYS A 70 -38.15 10.28 -10.63
C LYS A 70 -37.58 11.69 -10.49
N ASN A 71 -37.30 12.13 -9.27
CA ASN A 71 -36.93 13.52 -8.99
C ASN A 71 -35.42 13.81 -9.09
N LEU A 72 -34.56 12.80 -8.91
CA LEU A 72 -33.09 12.97 -8.83
C LEU A 72 -32.31 12.08 -9.82
N GLY A 73 -32.97 11.17 -10.54
CA GLY A 73 -32.34 10.42 -11.65
C GLY A 73 -31.43 9.26 -11.25
N GLY A 74 -31.56 8.76 -10.02
CA GLY A 74 -30.81 7.57 -9.56
C GLY A 74 -31.13 6.33 -10.38
N GLN A 75 -30.12 5.49 -10.62
CA GLN A 75 -30.25 4.31 -11.47
C GLN A 75 -30.59 3.04 -10.64
N PRO A 76 -31.56 2.22 -11.05
CA PRO A 76 -31.79 0.91 -10.44
C PRO A 76 -30.57 -0.01 -10.55
N MET A 77 -30.44 -0.98 -9.64
CA MET A 77 -29.31 -1.91 -9.65
C MET A 77 -29.70 -3.33 -9.22
N THR A 78 -28.86 -4.31 -9.53
CA THR A 78 -29.12 -5.74 -9.31
C THR A 78 -28.97 -6.20 -7.85
N GLU A 79 -28.36 -5.40 -6.97
CA GLU A 79 -28.19 -5.74 -5.55
C GLU A 79 -29.51 -5.81 -4.76
N GLY A 80 -30.53 -5.06 -5.18
CA GLY A 80 -31.83 -4.99 -4.51
C GLY A 80 -32.74 -3.90 -5.08
N THR A 81 -34.05 -4.03 -4.86
CA THR A 81 -35.08 -3.06 -5.27
C THR A 81 -35.25 -1.91 -4.27
N ASP A 82 -34.51 -1.95 -3.16
CA ASP A 82 -34.49 -1.04 -2.02
C ASP A 82 -33.46 0.09 -2.16
N ARG A 83 -32.90 0.31 -3.36
CA ARG A 83 -31.72 1.18 -3.55
C ARG A 83 -31.58 1.73 -4.96
N LEU A 84 -30.84 2.83 -5.06
CA LEU A 84 -30.44 3.48 -6.31
C LEU A 84 -28.94 3.77 -6.33
N MET A 85 -28.36 3.77 -7.53
CA MET A 85 -27.00 4.21 -7.77
C MET A 85 -26.97 5.66 -8.26
N PHE A 86 -26.14 6.50 -7.63
CA PHE A 86 -25.88 7.88 -8.02
C PHE A 86 -24.37 8.07 -8.23
N GLY A 87 -23.92 8.00 -9.48
CA GLY A 87 -22.49 7.84 -9.79
C GLY A 87 -22.00 6.49 -9.29
N ASP A 88 -21.02 6.46 -8.39
CA ASP A 88 -20.48 5.24 -7.76
C ASP A 88 -21.05 4.93 -6.37
N VAL A 89 -21.96 5.78 -5.87
CA VAL A 89 -22.49 5.76 -4.51
C VAL A 89 -23.92 5.23 -4.48
N ARG A 90 -24.20 4.33 -3.53
CA ARG A 90 -25.54 3.78 -3.32
C ARG A 90 -26.35 4.67 -2.36
N VAL A 91 -27.57 5.01 -2.74
CA VAL A 91 -28.59 5.49 -1.80
C VAL A 91 -29.51 4.30 -1.53
N ILE A 92 -29.52 3.85 -0.28
CA ILE A 92 -30.24 2.64 0.16
C ILE A 92 -31.39 3.08 1.06
N PHE A 93 -32.58 2.55 0.83
CA PHE A 93 -33.80 2.90 1.53
C PHE A 93 -34.15 1.79 2.51
N GLN A 94 -34.08 2.09 3.81
CA GLN A 94 -34.41 1.15 4.88
C GLN A 94 -35.83 1.41 5.42
N LYS A 95 -36.55 0.34 5.75
CA LYS A 95 -37.89 0.47 6.32
C LYS A 95 -37.82 1.03 7.74
N ASN A 96 -38.47 2.17 7.97
CA ASN A 96 -38.81 2.69 9.28
C ASN A 96 -40.22 3.29 9.19
N GLU A 97 -41.17 2.82 10.01
CA GLU A 97 -42.56 3.29 9.94
C GLU A 97 -42.73 4.77 10.28
N LYS A 98 -41.83 5.33 11.10
CA LYS A 98 -41.85 6.72 11.56
C LYS A 98 -40.41 7.22 11.79
N PRO A 99 -39.63 7.48 10.73
CA PRO A 99 -38.31 8.09 10.88
C PRO A 99 -38.43 9.48 11.50
N THR A 100 -37.51 9.82 12.41
CA THR A 100 -37.37 11.20 12.88
C THR A 100 -36.83 12.05 11.72
N PRO A 101 -37.30 13.27 11.46
CA PRO A 101 -36.74 14.11 10.39
C PRO A 101 -35.22 14.27 10.52
N SER A 102 -34.48 14.32 9.39
CA SER A 102 -33.01 14.40 9.45
C SER A 102 -32.51 15.73 10.01
N ALA A 103 -33.29 16.80 9.83
CA ALA A 103 -33.01 18.15 10.31
C ALA A 103 -32.79 18.17 11.83
N GLY A 104 -31.65 18.69 12.27
CA GLY A 104 -31.24 18.69 13.68
C GLY A 104 -30.60 17.39 14.17
N SER A 105 -30.48 16.36 13.33
CA SER A 105 -29.56 15.25 13.59
C SER A 105 -28.14 15.61 13.15
N VAL A 106 -27.17 14.79 13.56
CA VAL A 106 -25.76 14.93 13.18
C VAL A 106 -25.53 14.69 11.68
N LEU A 107 -26.43 13.98 11.00
CA LEU A 107 -26.55 13.90 9.54
C LEU A 107 -27.72 14.79 9.09
N ASP A 108 -27.55 16.11 9.18
CA ASP A 108 -28.65 17.10 9.07
C ASP A 108 -29.33 17.06 7.68
N HIS A 109 -28.53 17.08 6.62
CA HIS A 109 -29.00 17.01 5.24
C HIS A 109 -27.96 16.39 4.29
N ILE A 110 -28.45 15.93 3.15
CA ILE A 110 -27.64 15.57 1.98
C ILE A 110 -27.98 16.50 0.80
N SER A 111 -27.11 16.57 -0.19
CA SER A 111 -27.29 17.44 -1.34
C SER A 111 -27.25 16.68 -2.65
N PHE A 112 -28.11 17.11 -3.58
CA PHE A 112 -28.07 16.70 -4.97
C PHE A 112 -27.95 17.92 -5.87
N SER A 113 -27.04 17.83 -6.83
CA SER A 113 -26.85 18.84 -7.86
C SER A 113 -27.69 18.52 -9.09
N VAL A 114 -28.45 19.51 -9.54
CA VAL A 114 -29.37 19.44 -10.67
C VAL A 114 -29.01 20.49 -11.72
N LYS A 115 -29.58 20.36 -12.93
CA LYS A 115 -29.35 21.33 -14.02
C LYS A 115 -30.08 22.65 -13.80
N ASP A 116 -31.25 22.59 -13.16
CA ASP A 116 -32.14 23.73 -12.88
C ASP A 116 -32.78 23.49 -11.50
N VAL A 117 -32.43 24.34 -10.53
CA VAL A 117 -32.94 24.22 -9.15
C VAL A 117 -34.41 24.60 -9.03
N ASP A 118 -34.89 25.61 -9.76
CA ASP A 118 -36.29 26.04 -9.67
C ASP A 118 -37.22 24.97 -10.24
N ALA A 119 -36.85 24.41 -11.40
CA ALA A 119 -37.61 23.35 -12.04
C ALA A 119 -37.61 22.07 -11.21
N ALA A 120 -36.47 21.70 -10.62
CA ALA A 120 -36.37 20.52 -9.75
C ALA A 120 -37.19 20.68 -8.47
N MET A 121 -37.07 21.80 -7.76
CA MET A 121 -37.84 22.05 -6.54
C MET A 121 -39.35 22.07 -6.82
N LYS A 122 -39.79 22.68 -7.92
CA LYS A 122 -41.20 22.67 -8.33
C LYS A 122 -41.72 21.27 -8.66
N ALA A 123 -40.90 20.42 -9.28
CA ALA A 123 -41.26 19.02 -9.54
C ALA A 123 -41.38 18.22 -8.24
N MET A 124 -40.45 18.41 -7.30
CA MET A 124 -40.46 17.77 -5.98
C MET A 124 -41.67 18.21 -5.14
N GLU A 125 -42.05 19.49 -5.19
CA GLU A 125 -43.25 20.02 -4.52
C GLU A 125 -44.53 19.36 -5.06
N ALA A 126 -44.64 19.22 -6.39
CA ALA A 126 -45.75 18.50 -7.01
C ALA A 126 -45.78 17.01 -6.63
N ASP A 127 -44.64 16.43 -6.26
CA ASP A 127 -44.48 15.07 -5.75
C ASP A 127 -44.48 15.00 -4.20
N GLY A 128 -44.98 16.03 -3.51
CA GLY A 128 -45.25 16.02 -2.08
C GLY A 128 -44.09 16.39 -1.16
N ALA A 129 -42.95 16.84 -1.69
CA ALA A 129 -41.92 17.46 -0.86
C ALA A 129 -42.35 18.84 -0.36
N LYS A 130 -41.89 19.19 0.84
CA LYS A 130 -42.09 20.53 1.43
C LYS A 130 -40.93 21.43 1.05
N ILE A 131 -41.21 22.60 0.49
CA ILE A 131 -40.20 23.62 0.16
C ILE A 131 -39.84 24.47 1.40
N GLU A 132 -38.54 24.63 1.68
CA GLU A 132 -38.03 25.49 2.76
C GLU A 132 -37.63 26.89 2.25
N GLY A 133 -38.59 27.56 1.59
CA GLY A 133 -38.40 28.87 0.98
C GLY A 133 -37.83 28.84 -0.45
N PRO A 134 -37.77 29.98 -1.14
CA PRO A 134 -37.37 30.06 -2.55
C PRO A 134 -35.88 29.75 -2.74
N ALA A 135 -35.55 29.16 -3.89
CA ALA A 135 -34.17 29.03 -4.33
C ALA A 135 -33.50 30.41 -4.47
N ARG A 136 -32.20 30.47 -4.18
CA ARG A 136 -31.42 31.72 -4.19
C ARG A 136 -30.01 31.51 -4.71
N GLU A 137 -29.50 32.53 -5.38
CA GLU A 137 -28.08 32.62 -5.71
C GLU A 137 -27.25 32.90 -4.46
N VAL A 138 -26.09 32.24 -4.33
CA VAL A 138 -25.13 32.51 -3.27
C VAL A 138 -23.77 32.85 -3.86
N ALA A 139 -23.35 34.11 -3.68
CA ALA A 139 -22.14 34.65 -4.28
C ALA A 139 -20.87 33.86 -3.89
N GLY A 140 -20.20 33.30 -4.90
CA GLY A 140 -19.02 32.45 -4.75
C GLY A 140 -19.33 30.96 -4.46
N LEU A 141 -20.60 30.54 -4.55
CA LEU A 141 -21.02 29.14 -4.48
C LEU A 141 -21.82 28.77 -5.73
N PHE A 142 -23.12 28.58 -5.59
CA PHE A 142 -24.07 28.16 -6.62
C PHE A 142 -25.48 28.65 -6.25
N LYS A 143 -26.43 28.54 -7.18
CA LYS A 143 -27.86 28.58 -6.84
C LYS A 143 -28.21 27.37 -6.00
N LEU A 144 -28.98 27.58 -4.93
CA LEU A 144 -29.45 26.50 -4.05
C LEU A 144 -30.83 26.78 -3.47
N GLY A 145 -31.52 25.72 -3.08
CA GLY A 145 -32.71 25.76 -2.22
C GLY A 145 -32.83 24.47 -1.41
N PHE A 146 -33.67 24.49 -0.38
CA PHE A 146 -33.89 23.35 0.51
C PHE A 146 -35.30 22.79 0.35
N VAL A 147 -35.39 21.46 0.36
CA VAL A 147 -36.66 20.73 0.40
C VAL A 147 -36.60 19.66 1.48
N VAL A 148 -37.75 19.27 2.01
CA VAL A 148 -37.90 18.07 2.83
C VAL A 148 -38.74 17.08 2.04
N ASP A 149 -38.21 15.89 1.79
CA ASP A 149 -38.92 14.85 1.05
C ASP A 149 -40.15 14.31 1.84
N PRO A 150 -41.04 13.51 1.22
CA PRO A 150 -42.20 12.93 1.91
C PRO A 150 -41.88 12.02 3.10
N PHE A 151 -40.61 11.68 3.33
CA PHE A 151 -40.12 10.74 4.35
C PHE A 151 -39.40 11.45 5.51
N GLY A 152 -39.16 12.77 5.41
CA GLY A 152 -38.49 13.58 6.43
C GLY A 152 -36.99 13.81 6.19
N THR A 153 -36.46 13.42 5.03
CA THR A 153 -35.08 13.72 4.63
C THR A 153 -35.00 15.17 4.17
N ARG A 154 -34.12 15.94 4.80
CA ARG A 154 -33.78 17.30 4.35
C ARG A 154 -32.75 17.22 3.23
N LEU A 155 -33.07 17.85 2.10
CA LEU A 155 -32.27 17.86 0.88
C LEU A 155 -31.87 19.28 0.50
N GLU A 156 -30.58 19.51 0.23
CA GLU A 156 -30.09 20.73 -0.42
C GLU A 156 -30.00 20.50 -1.93
N ILE A 157 -30.85 21.18 -2.70
CA ILE A 157 -30.88 21.10 -4.16
C ILE A 157 -30.01 22.23 -4.71
N VAL A 158 -28.90 21.89 -5.37
CA VAL A 158 -27.87 22.85 -5.81
C VAL A 158 -27.72 22.85 -7.32
N GLN A 159 -27.17 23.93 -7.90
CA GLN A 159 -26.89 24.04 -9.33
C GLN A 159 -25.38 24.08 -9.60
N ASP A 160 -24.69 22.95 -9.40
CA ASP A 160 -23.26 22.82 -9.72
C ASP A 160 -23.04 22.01 -11.01
N PRO A 161 -22.81 22.66 -12.18
CA PRO A 161 -22.61 21.96 -13.45
C PRO A 161 -21.32 21.13 -13.48
N ALA A 162 -20.37 21.36 -12.56
CA ALA A 162 -19.15 20.55 -12.47
C ALA A 162 -19.40 19.14 -11.92
N LYS A 163 -20.51 18.93 -11.21
CA LYS A 163 -20.90 17.64 -10.64
C LYS A 163 -22.41 17.58 -10.44
N LEU A 164 -23.12 16.84 -11.29
CA LEU A 164 -24.54 16.51 -11.13
C LEU A 164 -24.74 15.26 -10.26
N GLY A 165 -25.95 15.08 -9.73
CA GLY A 165 -26.29 13.96 -8.83
C GLY A 165 -25.85 14.20 -7.39
N LEU A 166 -25.67 13.13 -6.61
CA LEU A 166 -25.28 13.21 -5.20
C LEU A 166 -24.00 14.03 -5.03
N HIS A 167 -24.11 15.19 -4.36
CA HIS A 167 -23.08 16.22 -4.28
C HIS A 167 -22.30 16.17 -2.98
N HIS A 168 -22.99 16.27 -1.85
CA HIS A 168 -22.37 16.31 -0.54
C HIS A 168 -23.27 15.79 0.59
N VAL A 169 -22.66 15.45 1.72
CA VAL A 169 -23.30 15.13 3.00
C VAL A 169 -22.89 16.19 4.01
N HIS A 170 -23.83 16.72 4.79
CA HIS A 170 -23.56 17.79 5.74
C HIS A 170 -23.71 17.30 7.18
N LEU A 171 -22.59 17.33 7.91
CA LEU A 171 -22.55 17.07 9.35
C LEU A 171 -23.01 18.29 10.14
N ARG A 172 -23.65 18.04 11.29
CA ARG A 172 -23.97 19.09 12.26
C ARG A 172 -23.41 18.70 13.63
N GLY A 173 -22.51 19.53 14.16
CA GLY A 173 -21.83 19.24 15.43
C GLY A 173 -21.31 20.50 16.14
N PRO A 174 -20.91 20.40 17.41
CA PRO A 174 -20.45 21.55 18.20
C PRO A 174 -19.13 22.15 17.69
N ASP A 175 -18.27 21.33 17.07
CA ASP A 175 -17.00 21.74 16.45
C ASP A 175 -16.82 21.08 15.06
N PRO A 176 -17.13 21.81 13.97
CA PRO A 176 -16.94 21.33 12.61
C PRO A 176 -15.51 20.95 12.25
N ASN A 177 -14.51 21.64 12.81
CA ASN A 177 -13.10 21.36 12.50
C ASN A 177 -12.67 20.06 13.17
N ALA A 178 -13.09 19.84 14.42
CA ALA A 178 -12.87 18.57 15.10
C ALA A 178 -13.59 17.42 14.37
N SER A 179 -14.82 17.65 13.88
CA SER A 179 -15.57 16.69 13.07
C SER A 179 -14.76 16.26 11.85
N LEU A 180 -14.36 17.21 10.99
CA LEU A 180 -13.60 16.91 9.78
C LEU A 180 -12.22 16.29 10.10
N ALA A 181 -11.50 16.80 11.09
CA ALA A 181 -10.21 16.22 11.50
C ALA A 181 -10.33 14.75 11.96
N TRP A 182 -11.41 14.40 12.68
CA TRP A 182 -11.69 13.02 13.07
C TRP A 182 -11.90 12.13 11.85
N TYR A 183 -12.69 12.58 10.86
CA TYR A 183 -12.89 11.82 9.62
C TYR A 183 -11.58 11.62 8.84
N VAL A 184 -10.69 12.63 8.79
CA VAL A 184 -9.36 12.52 8.17
C VAL A 184 -8.45 11.53 8.92
N ASP A 185 -8.47 11.51 10.25
CA ASP A 185 -7.67 10.53 11.01
C ASP A 185 -8.20 9.09 10.86
N LYS A 186 -9.52 8.90 10.78
CA LYS A 186 -10.11 7.55 10.72
C LYS A 186 -10.17 6.96 9.31
N PHE A 187 -10.33 7.76 8.25
CA PHE A 187 -10.67 7.24 6.92
C PHE A 187 -9.58 7.35 5.84
N GLY A 188 -8.96 8.48 5.45
CA GLY A 188 -9.21 9.86 5.82
C GLY A 188 -9.92 10.75 4.78
N GLY A 189 -9.48 10.76 3.51
CA GLY A 189 -10.01 11.55 2.37
C GLY A 189 -9.09 12.70 1.90
N THR A 190 -9.53 13.49 0.91
CA THR A 190 -8.80 14.67 0.43
C THR A 190 -9.38 15.94 1.06
N ILE A 191 -8.66 16.59 1.97
CA ILE A 191 -9.06 17.89 2.52
C ILE A 191 -9.06 18.95 1.41
N GLY A 192 -10.09 19.79 1.37
CA GLY A 192 -10.12 20.94 0.47
C GLY A 192 -11.23 21.92 0.83
N LYS A 193 -11.45 22.90 -0.05
CA LYS A 193 -12.56 23.85 0.06
C LYS A 193 -13.50 23.70 -1.13
N LEU A 194 -14.77 23.39 -0.88
CA LEU A 194 -15.79 23.42 -1.92
C LEU A 194 -15.96 24.86 -2.42
N LYS A 195 -15.77 25.05 -3.74
CA LYS A 195 -15.74 26.36 -4.43
C LYS A 195 -14.81 27.38 -3.72
N ASP A 196 -13.69 26.91 -3.17
CA ASP A 196 -12.72 27.71 -2.41
C ASP A 196 -13.30 28.42 -1.16
N ARG A 197 -14.50 28.03 -0.70
CA ARG A 197 -15.27 28.73 0.33
C ARG A 197 -15.62 27.89 1.56
N ILE A 198 -16.00 26.63 1.39
CA ILE A 198 -16.47 25.77 2.50
C ILE A 198 -15.47 24.64 2.74
N ASP A 199 -14.86 24.60 3.92
CA ASP A 199 -13.96 23.50 4.30
C ASP A 199 -14.68 22.15 4.36
N GLY A 200 -14.02 21.11 3.86
CA GLY A 200 -14.59 19.77 3.81
C GLY A 200 -13.60 18.73 3.31
N ILE A 201 -14.08 17.49 3.23
CA ILE A 201 -13.33 16.34 2.76
C ILE A 201 -13.97 15.82 1.49
N ASN A 202 -13.19 15.67 0.42
CA ASN A 202 -13.64 15.08 -0.83
C ASN A 202 -13.33 13.57 -0.86
N TYR A 203 -14.37 12.75 -1.00
CA TYR A 203 -14.29 11.30 -1.14
C TYR A 203 -14.69 10.88 -2.57
N GLY A 204 -13.79 11.05 -3.54
CA GLY A 204 -14.05 10.65 -4.93
C GLY A 204 -15.19 11.44 -5.58
N GLY A 205 -15.34 12.71 -5.21
CA GLY A 205 -16.33 13.63 -5.73
C GLY A 205 -17.50 13.91 -4.79
N VAL A 206 -17.84 13.04 -3.84
CA VAL A 206 -18.81 13.39 -2.78
C VAL A 206 -18.09 14.11 -1.66
N TRP A 207 -18.58 15.30 -1.29
CA TRP A 207 -18.02 16.06 -0.18
C TRP A 207 -18.67 15.68 1.15
N LEU A 208 -17.86 15.58 2.21
CA LEU A 208 -18.31 15.63 3.59
C LEU A 208 -18.01 17.04 4.12
N LEU A 209 -19.07 17.79 4.43
CA LEU A 209 -19.03 19.15 4.97
C LEU A 209 -19.48 19.12 6.44
N ALA A 210 -19.15 20.16 7.21
CA ALA A 210 -19.59 20.27 8.60
C ALA A 210 -20.00 21.70 8.97
N ALA A 211 -21.13 21.84 9.67
CA ALA A 211 -21.65 23.11 10.16
C ALA A 211 -21.84 23.08 11.68
N LYS A 212 -21.63 24.23 12.33
CA LYS A 212 -21.74 24.34 13.79
C LYS A 212 -23.19 24.30 14.24
N GLY A 213 -23.49 23.44 15.21
CA GLY A 213 -24.77 23.43 15.91
C GLY A 213 -24.94 22.23 16.84
N GLU A 214 -25.92 22.31 17.72
CA GLU A 214 -26.40 21.16 18.49
C GLU A 214 -27.12 20.17 17.56
N ALA A 215 -26.95 18.88 17.85
CA ALA A 215 -27.48 17.79 17.05
C ALA A 215 -27.72 16.52 17.89
N THR A 216 -28.64 15.66 17.43
CA THR A 216 -28.83 14.30 17.98
C THR A 216 -28.12 13.24 17.12
N PRO A 217 -27.76 12.06 17.69
CA PRO A 217 -27.22 10.93 16.94
C PRO A 217 -28.12 10.51 15.77
N SER A 218 -27.53 10.07 14.65
CA SER A 218 -28.29 9.88 13.39
C SER A 218 -29.19 8.63 13.37
N ALA A 219 -28.92 7.64 14.23
CA ALA A 219 -29.67 6.38 14.24
C ALA A 219 -31.18 6.61 14.51
N GLY A 220 -32.03 6.11 13.61
CA GLY A 220 -33.49 6.28 13.65
C GLY A 220 -34.01 7.54 12.94
N HIS A 221 -33.14 8.45 12.50
CA HIS A 221 -33.53 9.59 11.67
C HIS A 221 -33.68 9.21 10.18
N ALA A 222 -34.26 10.12 9.39
CA ALA A 222 -34.49 9.96 7.96
C ALA A 222 -33.17 9.81 7.16
N ILE A 223 -32.06 10.36 7.67
CA ILE A 223 -30.70 9.94 7.27
C ILE A 223 -30.12 9.16 8.46
N ASP A 224 -30.07 7.83 8.36
CA ASP A 224 -29.73 6.97 9.51
C ASP A 224 -28.20 6.81 9.67
N HIS A 225 -27.50 6.54 8.57
CA HIS A 225 -26.04 6.36 8.55
C HIS A 225 -25.42 6.58 7.17
N ILE A 226 -24.09 6.75 7.19
CA ILE A 226 -23.22 6.75 6.02
C ILE A 226 -22.29 5.53 6.02
N GLY A 227 -21.88 5.10 4.83
CA GLY A 227 -21.08 3.90 4.62
C GLY A 227 -19.68 4.18 4.11
N PHE A 228 -18.69 3.46 4.64
CA PHE A 228 -17.33 3.42 4.09
C PHE A 228 -16.94 2.00 3.66
N ARG A 229 -16.11 1.91 2.60
CA ARG A 229 -15.67 0.63 2.01
C ARG A 229 -14.20 0.30 2.33
N PRO A 230 -13.90 -0.29 3.50
CA PRO A 230 -12.58 -0.85 3.73
C PRO A 230 -12.35 -2.08 2.83
N LEU A 231 -11.09 -2.30 2.43
CA LEU A 231 -10.67 -3.51 1.72
C LEU A 231 -10.86 -4.78 2.59
N ASN A 232 -10.75 -4.62 3.92
CA ASN A 232 -11.00 -5.67 4.90
C ASN A 232 -11.68 -5.07 6.15
N VAL A 233 -12.91 -5.50 6.46
CA VAL A 233 -13.69 -4.95 7.59
C VAL A 233 -13.07 -5.32 8.95
N ASP A 234 -12.52 -6.52 9.13
CA ASP A 234 -11.93 -6.94 10.40
C ASP A 234 -10.71 -6.09 10.77
N ASN A 235 -9.81 -5.86 9.81
CA ASN A 235 -8.63 -5.03 9.97
C ASN A 235 -9.02 -3.58 10.22
N ALA A 236 -9.99 -3.04 9.48
CA ALA A 236 -10.48 -1.68 9.71
C ALA A 236 -11.07 -1.53 11.13
N VAL A 237 -11.89 -2.49 11.58
CA VAL A 237 -12.42 -2.51 12.95
C VAL A 237 -11.30 -2.63 13.99
N ALA A 238 -10.30 -3.48 13.78
CA ALA A 238 -9.16 -3.61 14.69
C ALA A 238 -8.38 -2.30 14.81
N MET A 239 -8.10 -1.62 13.69
CA MET A 239 -7.45 -0.30 13.68
C MET A 239 -8.31 0.76 14.37
N LEU A 240 -9.63 0.77 14.15
CA LEU A 240 -10.55 1.72 14.77
C LEU A 240 -10.66 1.50 16.28
N LYS A 241 -10.70 0.25 16.75
CA LYS A 241 -10.59 -0.10 18.19
C LYS A 241 -9.28 0.41 18.80
N ALA A 242 -8.15 0.20 18.13
CA ALA A 242 -6.85 0.70 18.58
C ALA A 242 -6.81 2.26 18.62
N LYS A 243 -7.59 2.93 17.78
CA LYS A 243 -7.82 4.39 17.79
C LYS A 243 -8.97 4.83 18.72
N ASN A 244 -9.38 3.99 19.69
CA ASN A 244 -10.46 4.23 20.67
C ASN A 244 -11.84 4.58 20.08
N VAL A 245 -12.13 4.12 18.86
CA VAL A 245 -13.46 4.28 18.24
C VAL A 245 -14.39 3.17 18.72
N LYS A 246 -15.59 3.55 19.16
CA LYS A 246 -16.60 2.63 19.70
C LYS A 246 -17.22 1.80 18.57
N VAL A 247 -17.06 0.49 18.66
CA VAL A 247 -17.68 -0.48 17.76
C VAL A 247 -19.06 -0.85 18.31
N THR A 248 -20.12 -0.58 17.54
CA THR A 248 -21.51 -0.84 17.92
C THR A 248 -22.05 -2.13 17.32
N THR A 249 -21.36 -2.71 16.32
CA THR A 249 -21.59 -4.07 15.83
C THR A 249 -20.28 -4.63 15.29
N GLU A 250 -19.84 -5.77 15.83
CA GLU A 250 -18.64 -6.47 15.40
C GLU A 250 -18.74 -7.01 13.96
N PRO A 251 -17.60 -7.23 13.26
CA PRO A 251 -17.52 -7.82 11.93
C PRO A 251 -18.34 -9.10 11.77
N ARG A 252 -19.42 -9.03 10.99
CA ARG A 252 -20.34 -10.13 10.74
C ARG A 252 -20.70 -10.27 9.26
N PRO A 253 -21.04 -11.46 8.77
CA PRO A 253 -21.60 -11.62 7.44
C PRO A 253 -23.01 -11.02 7.36
N LEU A 254 -23.37 -10.57 6.17
CA LEU A 254 -24.72 -10.24 5.71
C LEU A 254 -24.90 -10.81 4.31
N THR A 255 -26.03 -11.45 4.05
CA THR A 255 -26.42 -11.88 2.70
C THR A 255 -27.66 -11.11 2.31
N LEU A 256 -27.61 -10.39 1.18
CA LEU A 256 -28.76 -9.68 0.63
C LEU A 256 -29.77 -10.65 0.00
N PRO A 257 -31.04 -10.23 -0.21
CA PRO A 257 -32.02 -11.02 -0.97
C PRO A 257 -31.57 -11.41 -2.39
N SER A 258 -30.66 -10.64 -2.98
CA SER A 258 -29.99 -10.94 -4.26
C SER A 258 -28.94 -12.05 -4.19
N GLY A 259 -28.70 -12.64 -3.03
CA GLY A 259 -27.65 -13.64 -2.79
C GLY A 259 -26.24 -13.06 -2.60
N VAL A 260 -26.07 -11.75 -2.75
CA VAL A 260 -24.78 -11.08 -2.52
C VAL A 260 -24.41 -11.16 -1.05
N SER A 261 -23.33 -11.88 -0.76
CA SER A 261 -22.72 -11.93 0.57
C SER A 261 -21.73 -10.78 0.77
N MET A 262 -21.71 -10.20 1.96
CA MET A 262 -20.78 -9.15 2.36
C MET A 262 -20.42 -9.28 3.83
N ARG A 263 -19.37 -8.60 4.24
CA ARG A 263 -18.95 -8.46 5.63
C ARG A 263 -19.17 -7.02 6.06
N LEU A 264 -19.89 -6.85 7.17
CA LEU A 264 -20.23 -5.53 7.71
C LEU A 264 -19.83 -5.39 9.17
N ALA A 265 -19.63 -4.16 9.61
CA ALA A 265 -19.54 -3.75 11.00
C ALA A 265 -20.17 -2.36 11.17
N PHE A 266 -20.59 -2.02 12.39
CA PHE A 266 -21.04 -0.66 12.72
C PHE A 266 -20.13 -0.06 13.79
N ILE A 267 -19.89 1.24 13.65
CA ILE A 267 -19.17 2.07 14.62
C ILE A 267 -19.99 3.32 14.96
N GLU A 268 -19.69 3.91 16.10
CA GLU A 268 -20.15 5.25 16.48
C GLU A 268 -19.04 6.24 16.13
N GLY A 269 -19.31 7.12 15.18
CA GLY A 269 -18.44 8.22 14.80
C GLY A 269 -18.55 9.40 15.75
N ILE A 270 -17.74 10.44 15.48
CA ILE A 270 -17.82 11.70 16.21
C ILE A 270 -19.24 12.29 16.19
N ASP A 271 -19.62 12.96 17.27
CA ASP A 271 -20.95 13.57 17.49
C ASP A 271 -22.15 12.61 17.36
N GLY A 272 -21.90 11.29 17.39
CA GLY A 272 -22.96 10.26 17.32
C GLY A 272 -23.39 9.90 15.90
N VAL A 273 -22.58 10.19 14.86
CA VAL A 273 -22.85 9.66 13.51
C VAL A 273 -22.77 8.14 13.56
N ARG A 274 -23.84 7.47 13.16
CA ARG A 274 -23.78 6.02 12.89
C ARG A 274 -23.04 5.81 11.57
N ILE A 275 -22.04 4.94 11.57
CA ILE A 275 -21.25 4.62 10.37
C ILE A 275 -21.27 3.11 10.15
N GLU A 276 -21.55 2.68 8.92
CA GLU A 276 -21.37 1.29 8.49
C GLU A 276 -20.03 1.13 7.77
N LEU A 277 -19.32 0.04 8.06
CA LEU A 277 -18.14 -0.41 7.34
C LEU A 277 -18.52 -1.64 6.53
N VAL A 278 -18.47 -1.56 5.20
CA VAL A 278 -18.89 -2.67 4.33
C VAL A 278 -17.78 -3.10 3.39
N GLN A 279 -17.28 -4.32 3.61
CA GLN A 279 -16.52 -5.08 2.64
C GLN A 279 -17.53 -5.96 1.89
N ARG A 280 -17.96 -5.51 0.70
CA ARG A 280 -18.70 -6.40 -0.19
C ARG A 280 -17.75 -7.48 -0.65
N THR A 281 -18.01 -8.73 -0.26
CA THR A 281 -17.46 -9.86 -1.02
C THR A 281 -17.99 -9.67 -2.43
N PRO A 282 -17.14 -9.72 -3.46
CA PRO A 282 -17.60 -9.43 -4.79
C PRO A 282 -18.72 -10.38 -5.19
N SER A 283 -19.77 -9.83 -5.83
CA SER A 283 -20.82 -10.66 -6.42
C SER A 283 -20.17 -11.65 -7.40
N ALA A 284 -20.51 -12.94 -7.25
CA ALA A 284 -20.08 -13.98 -8.19
C ALA A 284 -20.57 -13.70 -9.63
N ALA A 285 -21.54 -12.79 -9.79
CA ALA A 285 -21.77 -12.06 -11.02
C ALA A 285 -21.19 -10.64 -10.91
N ALA A 286 -20.04 -10.41 -11.55
CA ALA A 286 -19.34 -9.12 -11.68
C ALA A 286 -18.63 -8.53 -10.44
N GLN A 287 -17.75 -9.31 -9.83
CA GLN A 287 -16.35 -9.10 -10.19
C GLN A 287 -15.85 -10.30 -10.99
N ALA A 288 -15.47 -10.05 -12.24
CA ALA A 288 -14.21 -10.63 -12.66
C ALA A 288 -13.13 -10.04 -11.74
N LEU A 289 -12.06 -10.79 -11.45
CA LEU A 289 -10.74 -10.18 -11.18
C LEU A 289 -10.54 -9.00 -12.14
N PRO A 290 -9.83 -7.92 -11.80
CA PRO A 290 -9.63 -6.84 -12.76
C PRO A 290 -9.10 -7.44 -14.08
N THR A 291 -9.92 -7.47 -15.11
CA THR A 291 -9.59 -8.10 -16.42
C THR A 291 -9.22 -7.05 -17.44
N THR A 292 -9.56 -5.79 -17.16
CA THR A 292 -8.99 -4.64 -17.86
C THR A 292 -7.59 -4.38 -17.33
N VAL A 293 -6.67 -4.10 -18.26
CA VAL A 293 -5.27 -3.75 -17.94
C VAL A 293 -5.21 -2.58 -16.94
N ASP A 294 -6.03 -1.54 -17.13
CA ASP A 294 -6.05 -0.38 -16.24
C ASP A 294 -6.56 -0.72 -14.82
N GLY A 295 -7.51 -1.65 -14.72
CA GLY A 295 -8.01 -2.14 -13.43
C GLY A 295 -6.94 -2.87 -12.63
N LEU A 296 -6.16 -3.74 -13.29
CA LEU A 296 -5.03 -4.45 -12.68
C LEU A 296 -3.90 -3.48 -12.29
N ILE A 297 -3.56 -2.51 -13.16
CA ILE A 297 -2.55 -1.51 -12.85
C ILE A 297 -2.98 -0.65 -11.65
N GLY A 298 -4.27 -0.28 -11.57
CA GLY A 298 -4.83 0.40 -10.40
C GLY A 298 -4.75 -0.42 -9.13
N ALA A 299 -5.12 -1.71 -9.18
CA ALA A 299 -5.02 -2.64 -8.06
C ALA A 299 -3.57 -2.84 -7.59
N ALA A 300 -2.65 -3.13 -8.52
CA ALA A 300 -1.23 -3.28 -8.25
C ALA A 300 -0.61 -2.00 -7.65
N LYS A 301 -0.96 -0.82 -8.17
CA LYS A 301 -0.48 0.46 -7.64
C LYS A 301 -0.96 0.70 -6.21
N ASN A 302 -2.22 0.39 -5.93
CA ASN A 302 -2.80 0.51 -4.59
C ASN A 302 -2.20 -0.50 -3.61
N ALA A 303 -1.91 -1.73 -4.06
CA ALA A 303 -1.23 -2.75 -3.26
C ALA A 303 0.24 -2.35 -2.96
N ALA A 304 0.93 -1.78 -3.94
CA ALA A 304 2.34 -1.38 -3.80
C ALA A 304 2.54 -0.31 -2.72
N GLY A 305 1.65 0.68 -2.66
CA GLY A 305 1.71 1.75 -1.68
C GLY A 305 3.07 2.45 -1.67
N LEU A 306 3.63 2.65 -0.47
CA LEU A 306 5.00 3.15 -0.28
C LEU A 306 6.03 2.04 -0.06
N ASP A 307 5.59 0.80 0.18
CA ASP A 307 6.45 -0.33 0.51
C ASP A 307 7.13 -0.93 -0.73
N TRP A 308 6.38 -1.05 -1.84
CA TRP A 308 6.78 -1.76 -3.07
C TRP A 308 6.75 -0.93 -4.37
N PRO A 309 7.09 0.38 -4.37
CA PRO A 309 7.08 1.18 -5.60
C PRO A 309 8.06 0.62 -6.64
N GLY A 310 9.20 0.07 -6.21
CA GLY A 310 10.20 -0.55 -7.08
C GLY A 310 9.64 -1.76 -7.84
N THR A 311 8.94 -2.65 -7.13
CA THR A 311 8.24 -3.83 -7.70
C THR A 311 7.16 -3.40 -8.71
N PHE A 312 6.30 -2.44 -8.34
CA PHE A 312 5.25 -1.97 -9.25
C PHE A 312 5.83 -1.36 -10.53
N LEU A 313 6.81 -0.45 -10.40
CA LEU A 313 7.41 0.23 -11.55
C LEU A 313 8.08 -0.75 -12.53
N ARG A 314 8.63 -1.87 -12.04
CA ARG A 314 9.35 -2.84 -12.89
C ARG A 314 8.51 -3.97 -13.46
N LEU A 315 7.36 -4.28 -12.85
CA LEU A 315 6.48 -5.34 -13.34
C LEU A 315 5.25 -4.79 -14.09
N CYS A 316 4.68 -3.66 -13.70
CA CYS A 316 3.47 -3.13 -14.34
C CYS A 316 3.77 -2.16 -15.49
N ILE A 317 4.94 -1.53 -15.51
CA ILE A 317 5.35 -0.56 -16.54
C ILE A 317 6.44 -1.21 -17.41
N PRO A 318 6.18 -1.50 -18.69
CA PRO A 318 7.22 -2.01 -19.57
C PRO A 318 8.31 -0.95 -19.74
N PRO A 319 9.60 -1.32 -19.70
CA PRO A 319 10.66 -0.38 -20.04
C PRO A 319 10.50 0.07 -21.50
N PRO A 320 10.93 1.30 -21.85
CA PRO A 320 10.97 1.72 -23.24
C PRO A 320 11.87 0.77 -24.06
N PRO A 321 11.63 0.60 -25.37
CA PRO A 321 12.48 -0.23 -26.23
C PRO A 321 13.95 0.20 -26.09
N ALA A 322 14.81 -0.76 -25.73
CA ALA A 322 16.21 -0.47 -25.45
C ALA A 322 16.92 0.08 -26.70
N ALA A 323 17.65 1.20 -26.52
CA ALA A 323 18.66 1.60 -27.49
C ALA A 323 19.83 0.59 -27.49
N ALA A 324 20.53 0.49 -28.62
CA ALA A 324 21.38 -0.65 -28.94
C ALA A 324 22.56 -0.92 -27.98
N ALA A 325 22.77 -2.23 -27.74
CA ALA A 325 23.96 -2.96 -27.31
C ALA A 325 24.75 -2.47 -26.07
N PRO A 326 24.96 -3.34 -25.05
CA PRO A 326 25.92 -3.05 -23.99
C PRO A 326 27.35 -2.97 -24.55
N SER A 327 28.18 -2.11 -23.94
CA SER A 327 29.60 -2.01 -24.25
C SER A 327 30.31 -3.34 -23.97
N PRO A 328 31.27 -3.79 -24.80
CA PRO A 328 32.01 -5.03 -24.52
C PRO A 328 32.95 -4.84 -23.31
N GLY A 329 32.62 -5.51 -22.20
CA GLY A 329 33.41 -5.55 -20.97
C GLY A 329 32.58 -5.21 -19.72
N PRO A 330 33.11 -5.45 -18.51
CA PRO A 330 32.44 -5.08 -17.27
C PRO A 330 32.18 -3.57 -17.20
N PRO A 331 31.03 -3.13 -16.65
CA PRO A 331 30.80 -1.72 -16.36
C PRO A 331 31.80 -1.18 -15.32
N ALA A 332 32.04 0.13 -15.34
CA ALA A 332 32.98 0.79 -14.42
C ALA A 332 32.59 0.53 -12.95
N LYS A 333 33.57 0.27 -12.08
CA LYS A 333 33.34 -0.23 -10.71
C LYS A 333 32.41 0.65 -9.89
N GLU A 334 32.50 1.96 -10.09
CA GLU A 334 31.73 3.00 -9.42
C GLU A 334 30.22 2.94 -9.76
N THR A 335 29.82 2.16 -10.77
CA THR A 335 28.42 2.01 -11.21
C THR A 335 27.71 0.79 -10.61
N TRP A 336 28.45 -0.16 -10.04
CA TRP A 336 27.88 -1.37 -9.43
C TRP A 336 28.31 -1.60 -7.98
N TYR A 337 29.47 -1.10 -7.56
CA TYR A 337 30.01 -1.40 -6.23
C TYR A 337 29.20 -0.77 -5.09
N ALA A 338 28.64 -1.62 -4.22
CA ALA A 338 28.01 -1.26 -2.96
C ALA A 338 28.95 -1.50 -1.75
N GLU A 339 28.85 -0.63 -0.74
CA GLU A 339 29.45 -0.92 0.56
C GLU A 339 28.64 -2.00 1.31
N PRO A 340 29.28 -2.90 2.07
CA PRO A 340 28.60 -3.85 2.92
C PRO A 340 27.89 -3.19 4.11
N ALA A 341 26.79 -3.78 4.55
CA ALA A 341 26.01 -3.36 5.71
C ALA A 341 25.61 -4.54 6.60
N LYS A 342 25.66 -4.37 7.92
CA LYS A 342 25.07 -5.35 8.87
C LYS A 342 23.58 -5.04 9.05
N VAL A 343 22.71 -5.92 8.53
CA VAL A 343 21.26 -5.73 8.54
C VAL A 343 20.66 -6.14 9.89
N ALA A 344 21.05 -7.32 10.38
CA ALA A 344 20.62 -7.91 11.64
C ALA A 344 21.81 -8.64 12.30
N ASP A 345 21.63 -9.23 13.48
CA ASP A 345 22.72 -9.83 14.29
C ASP A 345 23.51 -10.88 13.52
N ASN A 346 22.80 -11.69 12.72
CA ASN A 346 23.30 -12.76 11.84
C ASN A 346 22.90 -12.59 10.36
N LEU A 347 22.52 -11.38 9.93
CA LEU A 347 22.24 -11.06 8.53
C LEU A 347 23.09 -9.89 8.06
N TYR A 348 23.81 -10.11 6.97
CA TYR A 348 24.71 -9.14 6.36
C TYR A 348 24.37 -8.97 4.88
N PHE A 349 24.57 -7.76 4.39
CA PHE A 349 24.54 -7.32 3.00
C PHE A 349 26.02 -7.10 2.64
N LEU A 350 26.58 -7.92 1.76
CA LEU A 350 28.03 -7.97 1.48
C LEU A 350 28.44 -6.99 0.37
N GLY A 351 27.56 -6.89 -0.62
CA GLY A 351 27.42 -5.77 -1.51
C GLY A 351 25.93 -5.75 -1.83
N SER A 352 25.56 -5.89 -3.10
CA SER A 352 24.17 -6.05 -3.51
C SER A 352 23.37 -7.16 -2.77
N GLU A 353 23.97 -8.27 -2.30
CA GLU A 353 23.26 -9.37 -1.59
C GLU A 353 24.05 -10.01 -0.40
N GLY A 354 23.52 -11.06 0.26
CA GLY A 354 23.82 -11.40 1.68
C GLY A 354 24.42 -12.78 2.06
N THR A 355 24.42 -13.16 3.36
CA THR A 355 25.06 -14.40 3.92
C THR A 355 24.10 -15.26 4.79
N ILE A 356 23.96 -16.60 4.71
CA ILE A 356 24.28 -17.60 3.66
C ILE A 356 24.34 -16.93 2.30
N VAL A 357 25.29 -17.30 1.45
CA VAL A 357 25.44 -16.67 0.13
C VAL A 357 24.21 -17.04 -0.70
N LEU A 358 23.20 -16.18 -0.60
CA LEU A 358 21.98 -16.16 -1.39
C LEU A 358 22.38 -15.33 -2.60
N GLU A 359 22.48 -16.01 -3.74
CA GLU A 359 23.12 -15.53 -4.98
C GLU A 359 24.65 -15.36 -4.90
N ALA A 360 25.33 -15.70 -5.99
CA ALA A 360 26.76 -15.56 -6.20
C ALA A 360 27.17 -14.28 -6.95
N LEU A 361 26.19 -13.46 -7.36
CA LEU A 361 26.36 -12.23 -8.15
C LEU A 361 26.98 -12.47 -9.53
N TYR A 362 27.17 -11.38 -10.30
CA TYR A 362 28.04 -11.37 -11.48
C TYR A 362 29.47 -11.81 -11.14
N ASP A 363 30.11 -12.50 -12.08
CA ASP A 363 31.50 -12.98 -11.98
C ASP A 363 32.52 -11.87 -11.71
N TYR A 364 32.35 -10.70 -12.34
CA TYR A 364 33.19 -9.51 -12.13
C TYR A 364 32.89 -8.74 -10.82
N VAL A 365 31.78 -9.06 -10.13
CA VAL A 365 31.34 -8.41 -8.89
C VAL A 365 31.69 -9.26 -7.65
N ALA A 366 31.52 -10.58 -7.76
CA ALA A 366 31.62 -11.55 -6.67
C ALA A 366 32.91 -11.42 -5.82
N GLN A 367 34.05 -11.18 -6.46
CA GLN A 367 35.34 -11.06 -5.75
C GLN A 367 35.43 -9.82 -4.84
N ASP A 368 34.83 -8.71 -5.27
CA ASP A 368 34.88 -7.43 -4.57
C ASP A 368 33.74 -7.25 -3.57
N GLU A 369 32.53 -7.69 -3.90
CA GLU A 369 31.37 -7.59 -3.01
C GLU A 369 31.31 -8.74 -2.01
N ILE A 370 31.39 -10.00 -2.44
CA ILE A 370 31.28 -11.14 -1.50
C ILE A 370 32.55 -11.22 -0.65
N PHE A 371 33.71 -11.52 -1.24
CA PHE A 371 34.93 -11.68 -0.45
C PHE A 371 35.45 -10.35 0.12
N GLY A 372 35.31 -9.23 -0.61
CA GLY A 372 35.69 -7.91 -0.10
C GLY A 372 34.76 -7.39 1.00
N GLY A 373 33.44 -7.54 0.83
CA GLY A 373 32.44 -7.21 1.84
C GLY A 373 32.60 -8.04 3.11
N MET A 374 32.81 -9.35 2.98
CA MET A 374 33.13 -10.22 4.13
C MET A 374 34.36 -9.75 4.90
N ARG A 375 35.47 -9.44 4.20
CA ARG A 375 36.68 -8.90 4.86
C ARG A 375 36.41 -7.60 5.61
N LYS A 376 35.68 -6.66 5.00
CA LYS A 376 35.28 -5.38 5.63
C LYS A 376 34.42 -5.59 6.88
N LEU A 377 33.53 -6.57 6.87
CA LEU A 377 32.65 -6.93 7.99
C LEU A 377 33.30 -7.84 9.04
N GLY A 378 34.56 -8.26 8.85
CA GLY A 378 35.25 -9.19 9.77
C GLY A 378 34.75 -10.64 9.71
N LEU A 379 34.16 -11.05 8.58
CA LEU A 379 33.65 -12.40 8.33
C LEU A 379 34.71 -13.29 7.66
N ASP A 380 34.79 -14.56 8.06
CA ASP A 380 35.68 -15.57 7.46
C ASP A 380 34.92 -16.42 6.45
N SER A 381 35.31 -16.33 5.17
CA SER A 381 34.69 -17.08 4.06
C SER A 381 34.76 -18.60 4.25
N ARG A 382 35.78 -19.13 4.97
CA ARG A 382 35.91 -20.57 5.26
C ARG A 382 34.79 -21.14 6.14
N ARG A 383 34.00 -20.26 6.77
CA ARG A 383 32.81 -20.63 7.55
C ARG A 383 31.57 -20.86 6.69
N ILE A 384 31.58 -20.44 5.43
CA ILE A 384 30.50 -20.75 4.48
C ILE A 384 30.48 -22.26 4.24
N LYS A 385 29.26 -22.82 4.17
CA LYS A 385 29.00 -24.25 3.89
C LYS A 385 28.04 -24.45 2.73
N TYR A 386 27.20 -23.47 2.44
CA TYR A 386 26.26 -23.48 1.32
C TYR A 386 26.27 -22.12 0.63
N VAL A 387 26.18 -22.16 -0.70
CA VAL A 387 25.74 -21.06 -1.57
C VAL A 387 24.42 -21.55 -2.17
N ILE A 388 23.35 -20.78 -1.99
CA ILE A 388 22.02 -21.12 -2.49
C ILE A 388 21.68 -20.10 -3.56
N LEU A 389 21.50 -20.57 -4.79
CA LEU A 389 21.19 -19.73 -5.94
C LEU A 389 19.69 -19.75 -6.14
N SER A 390 19.08 -18.58 -6.29
CA SER A 390 17.68 -18.50 -6.68
C SER A 390 17.48 -19.06 -8.08
N HIS A 391 18.36 -18.73 -9.04
CA HIS A 391 18.25 -19.20 -10.41
C HIS A 391 19.55 -19.04 -11.22
N ALA A 392 19.64 -19.72 -12.36
CA ALA A 392 20.80 -19.72 -13.25
C ALA A 392 20.78 -18.58 -14.29
N HIS A 393 20.93 -17.34 -13.84
CA HIS A 393 21.30 -16.20 -14.70
C HIS A 393 22.61 -15.57 -14.22
N ALA A 394 23.38 -15.02 -15.15
CA ALA A 394 24.76 -14.57 -14.92
C ALA A 394 24.90 -13.47 -13.85
N ASP A 395 23.84 -12.70 -13.58
CA ASP A 395 23.75 -11.70 -12.53
C ASP A 395 23.54 -12.28 -11.12
N HIS A 396 23.06 -13.53 -11.03
CA HIS A 396 22.86 -14.28 -9.79
C HIS A 396 23.87 -15.40 -9.59
N ASP A 397 24.44 -15.96 -10.67
CA ASP A 397 25.18 -17.21 -10.61
C ASP A 397 26.57 -17.16 -11.27
N GLY A 398 26.96 -16.04 -11.87
CA GLY A 398 28.29 -15.87 -12.47
C GLY A 398 29.46 -16.07 -11.50
N GLY A 399 29.30 -15.69 -10.23
CA GLY A 399 30.29 -15.96 -9.18
C GLY A 399 30.31 -17.40 -8.66
N ALA A 400 29.41 -18.29 -9.08
CA ALA A 400 29.21 -19.59 -8.43
C ALA A 400 30.45 -20.50 -8.52
N LYS A 401 31.14 -20.50 -9.67
CA LYS A 401 32.40 -21.23 -9.81
C LYS A 401 33.51 -20.66 -8.93
N LEU A 402 33.65 -19.33 -8.86
CA LEU A 402 34.64 -18.68 -8.00
C LEU A 402 34.45 -19.09 -6.54
N LEU A 403 33.21 -19.06 -6.04
CA LEU A 403 32.88 -19.49 -4.68
C LEU A 403 33.19 -20.98 -4.45
N GLN A 404 32.92 -21.84 -5.42
CA GLN A 404 33.18 -23.27 -5.33
C GLN A 404 34.69 -23.60 -5.35
N ASP A 405 35.49 -22.86 -6.11
CA ASP A 405 36.95 -23.03 -6.16
C ASP A 405 37.65 -22.47 -4.90
N GLU A 406 37.21 -21.30 -4.40
CA GLU A 406 37.88 -20.56 -3.30
C GLU A 406 37.42 -20.97 -1.89
N ILE A 407 36.27 -21.66 -1.72
CA ILE A 407 35.73 -22.03 -0.41
C ILE A 407 35.76 -23.57 -0.24
N PRO A 408 36.76 -24.14 0.45
CA PRO A 408 36.91 -25.59 0.57
C PRO A 408 35.70 -26.26 1.23
N GLY A 409 35.08 -27.20 0.50
CA GLY A 409 33.93 -27.96 0.97
C GLY A 409 32.64 -27.14 1.08
N VAL A 410 32.49 -26.08 0.29
CA VAL A 410 31.21 -25.42 0.08
C VAL A 410 30.32 -26.26 -0.83
N HIS A 411 29.02 -26.27 -0.54
CA HIS A 411 28.01 -26.85 -1.41
C HIS A 411 27.29 -25.77 -2.23
N LEU A 412 27.06 -26.04 -3.51
CA LEU A 412 26.23 -25.18 -4.38
C LEU A 412 24.83 -25.79 -4.52
N VAL A 413 23.80 -24.97 -4.35
CA VAL A 413 22.41 -25.41 -4.40
C VAL A 413 21.63 -24.62 -5.46
N TYR A 414 21.14 -25.33 -6.48
CA TYR A 414 20.23 -24.81 -7.52
C TYR A 414 18.98 -25.70 -7.60
N GLY A 415 17.88 -25.18 -8.13
CA GLY A 415 16.76 -26.04 -8.53
C GLY A 415 17.12 -26.94 -9.72
N ALA A 416 16.50 -28.12 -9.80
CA ALA A 416 16.87 -29.18 -10.74
C ALA A 416 16.99 -28.74 -12.21
N ALA A 417 16.00 -27.96 -12.70
CA ALA A 417 15.97 -27.53 -14.09
C ALA A 417 17.03 -26.45 -14.43
N ASP A 418 17.53 -25.74 -13.42
CA ASP A 418 18.59 -24.74 -13.58
C ASP A 418 19.97 -25.40 -13.54
N TRP A 419 20.17 -26.44 -12.72
CA TRP A 419 21.34 -27.33 -12.86
C TRP A 419 21.41 -27.95 -14.26
N GLU A 420 20.29 -28.45 -14.79
CA GLU A 420 20.19 -28.97 -16.15
C GLU A 420 20.51 -27.93 -17.24
N ALA A 421 20.33 -26.63 -16.96
CA ALA A 421 20.70 -25.53 -17.86
C ALA A 421 22.21 -25.21 -17.74
N VAL A 422 22.73 -25.13 -16.51
CA VAL A 422 24.17 -24.94 -16.23
C VAL A 422 25.00 -26.05 -16.87
N ASP A 423 24.64 -27.32 -16.66
CA ASP A 423 25.35 -28.47 -17.22
C ASP A 423 25.45 -28.44 -18.75
N LYS A 424 24.37 -28.01 -19.42
CA LYS A 424 24.33 -27.87 -20.89
C LYS A 424 24.99 -26.59 -21.40
N SER A 425 25.27 -25.61 -20.53
CA SER A 425 25.91 -24.37 -20.94
C SER A 425 27.34 -24.61 -21.45
N ALA A 426 27.61 -24.10 -22.65
CA ALA A 426 28.94 -24.03 -23.24
C ALA A 426 29.70 -22.76 -22.80
N ASN A 427 28.97 -21.65 -22.56
CA ASN A 427 29.49 -20.33 -22.23
C ASN A 427 28.80 -19.80 -20.96
N HIS A 428 29.17 -20.33 -19.80
CA HIS A 428 28.68 -19.85 -18.52
C HIS A 428 29.54 -18.68 -18.01
N ALA A 429 28.93 -17.60 -17.51
CA ALA A 429 29.65 -16.46 -16.95
C ALA A 429 30.49 -16.90 -15.74
N GLY A 430 31.69 -16.34 -15.55
CA GLY A 430 32.65 -16.84 -14.54
C GLY A 430 33.16 -18.28 -14.72
N GLY A 431 32.67 -19.01 -15.73
CA GLY A 431 32.97 -20.42 -15.99
C GLY A 431 32.02 -21.36 -15.25
N LYS A 432 31.79 -22.54 -15.83
CA LYS A 432 30.78 -23.50 -15.33
C LYS A 432 31.18 -24.12 -13.97
N PRO A 433 30.36 -23.98 -12.91
CA PRO A 433 30.57 -24.73 -11.67
C PRO A 433 30.29 -26.22 -11.86
N LYS A 434 30.82 -27.04 -10.96
CA LYS A 434 30.51 -28.47 -10.88
C LYS A 434 29.12 -28.67 -10.24
N HIS A 435 28.26 -29.44 -10.91
CA HIS A 435 26.98 -29.92 -10.35
C HIS A 435 27.18 -30.54 -8.97
N ASP A 436 26.39 -30.09 -8.00
CA ASP A 436 26.46 -30.52 -6.61
C ASP A 436 25.07 -30.86 -6.04
N MET A 437 24.37 -29.93 -5.38
CA MET A 437 23.13 -30.22 -4.67
C MET A 437 21.87 -29.69 -5.38
N VAL A 438 20.88 -30.56 -5.58
CA VAL A 438 19.57 -30.17 -6.12
C VAL A 438 18.66 -29.68 -4.99
N GLY A 439 18.30 -28.40 -5.02
CA GLY A 439 17.28 -27.80 -4.16
C GLY A 439 15.87 -28.29 -4.54
N THR A 440 15.11 -28.72 -3.54
CA THR A 440 13.74 -29.26 -3.71
C THR A 440 12.74 -28.55 -2.80
N ASP A 441 11.45 -28.66 -3.12
CA ASP A 441 10.41 -27.92 -2.41
C ASP A 441 10.27 -28.34 -0.94
N GLY A 442 10.28 -27.36 -0.03
CA GLY A 442 10.25 -27.60 1.41
C GLY A 442 11.57 -28.10 2.01
N MET A 443 12.61 -28.34 1.20
CA MET A 443 13.94 -28.74 1.68
C MET A 443 14.49 -27.68 2.64
N LYS A 444 15.09 -28.12 3.75
CA LYS A 444 15.74 -27.23 4.73
C LYS A 444 17.25 -27.44 4.70
N ILE A 445 17.97 -26.35 4.49
CA ILE A 445 19.42 -26.27 4.60
C ILE A 445 19.74 -25.56 5.92
N SER A 446 20.62 -26.15 6.73
CA SER A 446 20.91 -25.66 8.08
C SER A 446 22.40 -25.65 8.38
N VAL A 447 22.86 -24.61 9.09
CA VAL A 447 24.23 -24.47 9.58
C VAL A 447 24.16 -23.93 11.01
N GLY A 448 24.35 -24.81 11.99
CA GLY A 448 24.16 -24.46 13.40
C GLY A 448 22.69 -24.16 13.71
N ASP A 449 22.42 -22.95 14.20
CA ASP A 449 21.07 -22.42 14.48
C ASP A 449 20.41 -21.72 13.28
N ALA A 450 21.19 -21.36 12.25
CA ALA A 450 20.65 -20.80 11.02
C ALA A 450 20.02 -21.89 10.14
N SER A 451 18.84 -21.61 9.58
CA SER A 451 18.20 -22.49 8.60
C SER A 451 17.46 -21.70 7.53
N VAL A 452 17.51 -22.22 6.30
CA VAL A 452 16.79 -21.72 5.12
C VAL A 452 15.91 -22.85 4.60
N GLN A 453 14.61 -22.59 4.50
CA GLN A 453 13.67 -23.46 3.81
C GLN A 453 13.49 -22.99 2.36
N LEU A 454 13.70 -23.91 1.42
CA LEU A 454 13.50 -23.70 -0.01
C LEU A 454 12.02 -23.82 -0.38
N VAL A 455 11.57 -22.97 -1.28
CA VAL A 455 10.26 -23.02 -1.93
C VAL A 455 10.50 -22.93 -3.43
N THR A 456 10.09 -23.94 -4.20
CA THR A 456 10.23 -23.88 -5.67
C THR A 456 9.22 -22.89 -6.23
N MET A 457 9.68 -21.95 -7.06
CA MET A 457 8.89 -20.87 -7.65
C MET A 457 9.16 -20.77 -9.17
N PRO A 458 8.96 -21.85 -9.94
CA PRO A 458 9.28 -21.86 -11.38
C PRO A 458 8.53 -20.77 -12.13
N GLY A 459 9.24 -20.03 -12.98
CA GLY A 459 8.67 -19.01 -13.86
C GLY A 459 9.70 -18.00 -14.33
N HIS A 460 10.53 -17.43 -13.47
CA HIS A 460 11.64 -16.59 -13.95
C HIS A 460 12.65 -17.43 -14.74
N THR A 461 13.08 -18.54 -14.13
CA THR A 461 13.61 -19.74 -14.78
C THR A 461 12.76 -20.95 -14.41
N PRO A 462 12.88 -22.10 -15.11
CA PRO A 462 12.20 -23.33 -14.71
C PRO A 462 12.70 -23.92 -13.37
N GLY A 463 13.92 -23.61 -12.95
CA GLY A 463 14.50 -24.08 -11.68
C GLY A 463 14.46 -23.07 -10.54
N THR A 464 13.80 -21.92 -10.69
CA THR A 464 13.79 -20.85 -9.68
C THR A 464 13.40 -21.34 -8.28
N LEU A 465 14.23 -20.98 -7.29
CA LEU A 465 14.03 -21.15 -5.87
C LEU A 465 13.70 -19.81 -5.20
N SER A 466 12.96 -19.86 -4.11
CA SER A 466 12.70 -18.76 -3.18
C SER A 466 12.86 -19.28 -1.75
N PHE A 467 13.08 -18.38 -0.79
CA PHE A 467 13.60 -18.78 0.53
C PHE A 467 12.75 -18.26 1.69
N LEU A 468 12.63 -19.07 2.75
CA LEU A 468 12.03 -18.69 4.03
C LEU A 468 13.05 -18.93 5.14
N PHE A 469 13.39 -17.89 5.90
CA PHE A 469 14.37 -17.98 6.98
C PHE A 469 14.12 -16.98 8.11
N GLU A 470 14.68 -17.25 9.29
CA GLU A 470 14.59 -16.41 10.48
C GLU A 470 15.98 -15.87 10.83
N VAL A 471 16.06 -14.56 11.06
CA VAL A 471 17.27 -13.87 11.53
C VAL A 471 17.02 -13.28 12.92
N ARG A 472 18.09 -12.95 13.63
CA ARG A 472 18.02 -12.29 14.95
C ARG A 472 18.24 -10.80 14.77
N ASP A 473 17.30 -10.00 15.23
CA ASP A 473 17.41 -8.54 15.25
C ASP A 473 17.45 -8.05 16.71
N ASN A 474 18.64 -7.74 17.21
CA ASN A 474 18.86 -7.44 18.64
C ASN A 474 18.28 -8.56 19.54
N GLY A 475 18.54 -9.82 19.16
CA GLY A 475 18.05 -11.04 19.80
C GLY A 475 16.61 -11.45 19.44
N LYS A 476 15.80 -10.58 18.82
CA LYS A 476 14.40 -10.90 18.46
C LYS A 476 14.31 -11.66 17.13
N PRO A 477 13.39 -12.62 16.96
CA PRO A 477 13.16 -13.26 15.66
C PRO A 477 12.61 -12.26 14.64
N LEU A 478 13.19 -12.23 13.44
CA LEU A 478 12.65 -11.55 12.26
C LEU A 478 12.55 -12.59 11.12
N ARG A 479 11.33 -12.83 10.62
CA ARG A 479 11.06 -13.85 9.60
C ARG A 479 10.96 -13.21 8.23
N ILE A 480 11.83 -13.68 7.33
CA ILE A 480 12.02 -13.14 5.99
C ILE A 480 11.46 -14.14 4.96
N ALA A 481 10.70 -13.61 4.01
CA ALA A 481 10.44 -14.25 2.73
C ALA A 481 11.34 -13.60 1.66
N TYR A 482 12.22 -14.37 1.04
CA TYR A 482 13.05 -13.91 -0.08
C TYR A 482 12.48 -14.46 -1.38
N VAL A 483 12.19 -13.58 -2.33
CA VAL A 483 11.58 -13.92 -3.63
C VAL A 483 12.66 -13.91 -4.71
N GLY A 484 13.03 -15.10 -5.16
CA GLY A 484 14.22 -15.36 -5.96
C GLY A 484 14.08 -15.18 -7.48
N GLY A 485 12.88 -14.91 -7.99
CA GLY A 485 12.64 -14.74 -9.42
C GLY A 485 11.60 -13.66 -9.69
N THR A 486 11.90 -12.43 -9.25
CA THR A 486 10.88 -11.36 -9.22
C THR A 486 10.55 -10.84 -10.62
N ALA A 487 11.54 -10.72 -11.50
CA ALA A 487 11.40 -10.11 -12.82
C ALA A 487 10.66 -11.02 -13.82
N ILE A 488 9.98 -10.42 -14.81
CA ILE A 488 9.28 -11.13 -15.89
C ILE A 488 9.64 -10.54 -17.25
N PRO A 489 9.67 -11.34 -18.33
CA PRO A 489 9.63 -10.81 -19.69
C PRO A 489 8.28 -10.10 -19.91
N PHE A 490 8.25 -9.11 -20.81
CA PHE A 490 7.00 -8.45 -21.25
C PHE A 490 6.44 -9.05 -22.55
N ASN A 491 7.08 -10.09 -23.08
CA ASN A 491 6.74 -10.80 -24.32
C ASN A 491 6.62 -12.33 -24.12
N GLY A 492 6.35 -12.79 -22.90
CA GLY A 492 6.12 -14.21 -22.59
C GLY A 492 4.83 -14.77 -23.20
N SER A 493 4.69 -16.10 -23.20
CA SER A 493 3.45 -16.78 -23.59
C SER A 493 2.40 -16.79 -22.47
N ALA A 494 1.15 -17.18 -22.76
CA ALA A 494 0.12 -17.29 -21.72
C ALA A 494 0.52 -18.31 -20.64
N GLU A 495 1.06 -19.46 -21.06
CA GLU A 495 1.51 -20.56 -20.22
C GLU A 495 2.66 -20.15 -19.29
N TYR A 496 3.56 -19.29 -19.78
CA TYR A 496 4.63 -18.69 -18.97
C TYR A 496 4.05 -17.89 -17.80
N TYR A 497 3.15 -16.94 -18.08
CA TYR A 497 2.59 -16.08 -17.03
C TYR A 497 1.65 -16.84 -16.10
N ASP A 498 0.85 -17.77 -16.63
CA ASP A 498 -0.04 -18.61 -15.81
C ASP A 498 0.77 -19.49 -14.84
N GLY A 499 1.89 -20.07 -15.30
CA GLY A 499 2.84 -20.77 -14.45
C GLY A 499 3.47 -19.87 -13.38
N TYR A 500 3.99 -18.70 -13.77
CA TYR A 500 4.58 -17.74 -12.85
C TYR A 500 3.58 -17.24 -11.77
N ILE A 501 2.33 -16.97 -12.15
CA ILE A 501 1.27 -16.54 -11.23
C ILE A 501 0.92 -17.66 -10.23
N VAL A 502 0.89 -18.93 -10.66
CA VAL A 502 0.70 -20.08 -9.76
C VAL A 502 1.85 -20.20 -8.77
N SER A 503 3.10 -20.10 -9.25
CA SER A 503 4.30 -20.11 -8.41
C SER A 503 4.34 -18.95 -7.42
N SER A 504 3.98 -17.74 -7.85
CA SER A 504 3.86 -16.56 -6.98
C SER A 504 2.81 -16.76 -5.89
N LYS A 505 1.63 -17.32 -6.23
CA LYS A 505 0.57 -17.65 -5.25
C LYS A 505 1.02 -18.70 -4.24
N LYS A 506 1.80 -19.70 -4.68
CA LYS A 506 2.41 -20.71 -3.80
C LYS A 506 3.39 -20.05 -2.83
N MET A 507 4.31 -19.20 -3.29
CA MET A 507 5.26 -18.50 -2.43
C MET A 507 4.56 -17.53 -1.47
N ALA A 508 3.50 -16.84 -1.92
CA ALA A 508 2.66 -15.98 -1.08
C ALA A 508 2.04 -16.76 0.09
N LYS A 509 1.50 -17.95 -0.19
CA LYS A 509 0.99 -18.84 0.87
C LYS A 509 2.10 -19.30 1.80
N ALA A 510 3.25 -19.72 1.28
CA ALA A 510 4.36 -20.20 2.09
C ALA A 510 4.90 -19.10 3.04
N ALA A 511 5.01 -17.85 2.55
CA ALA A 511 5.37 -16.69 3.37
C ALA A 511 4.34 -16.39 4.46
N ALA A 512 3.04 -16.48 4.16
CA ALA A 512 1.97 -16.29 5.12
C ALA A 512 1.94 -17.39 6.20
N ASP A 513 2.05 -18.66 5.80
CA ASP A 513 2.11 -19.82 6.72
C ASP A 513 3.33 -19.77 7.64
N TYR A 514 4.46 -19.25 7.14
CA TYR A 514 5.68 -19.03 7.93
C TYR A 514 5.56 -17.86 8.92
N GLY A 515 4.58 -16.96 8.71
CA GLY A 515 4.44 -15.72 9.46
C GLY A 515 5.56 -14.72 9.13
N ALA A 516 5.96 -14.62 7.87
CA ALA A 516 6.96 -13.65 7.43
C ALA A 516 6.44 -12.21 7.63
N THR A 517 7.23 -11.39 8.33
CA THR A 517 6.97 -9.95 8.51
C THR A 517 7.96 -9.09 7.72
N ALA A 518 9.06 -9.68 7.27
CA ALA A 518 10.01 -9.09 6.34
C ALA A 518 9.95 -9.76 4.96
N LEU A 519 10.25 -8.98 3.93
CA LEU A 519 10.43 -9.47 2.57
C LEU A 519 11.66 -8.88 1.92
N MET A 520 12.33 -9.71 1.14
CA MET A 520 13.45 -9.37 0.27
C MET A 520 13.18 -9.91 -1.14
N SER A 521 13.75 -9.30 -2.16
CA SER A 521 13.76 -9.81 -3.54
C SER A 521 15.18 -9.91 -4.08
N ASN A 522 15.39 -10.80 -5.04
CA ASN A 522 16.65 -10.99 -5.76
C ASN A 522 17.17 -9.74 -6.52
N HIS A 523 16.43 -8.65 -6.53
CA HIS A 523 16.86 -7.39 -7.13
C HIS A 523 16.56 -6.25 -6.14
N THR A 524 17.62 -5.63 -5.62
CA THR A 524 17.56 -4.63 -4.54
C THR A 524 16.71 -3.40 -4.87
N GLU A 525 16.44 -3.18 -6.16
CA GLU A 525 15.69 -2.05 -6.67
C GLU A 525 14.18 -2.33 -6.78
N PHE A 526 13.74 -3.58 -6.58
CA PHE A 526 12.32 -3.94 -6.46
C PHE A 526 11.81 -3.70 -5.04
N ASP A 527 12.60 -4.05 -4.02
CA ASP A 527 12.25 -3.96 -2.59
C ASP A 527 12.95 -2.82 -1.82
N ASN A 528 13.84 -2.07 -2.48
CA ASN A 528 14.74 -1.06 -1.89
C ASN A 528 15.78 -1.64 -0.89
N ALA A 529 16.19 -2.91 -1.03
CA ALA A 529 17.10 -3.58 -0.10
C ALA A 529 18.41 -2.81 0.15
N PHE A 530 19.01 -2.18 -0.86
CA PHE A 530 20.22 -1.37 -0.69
C PHE A 530 20.04 -0.27 0.36
N PHE A 531 18.97 0.53 0.23
CA PHE A 531 18.66 1.61 1.17
C PHE A 531 18.23 1.06 2.53
N LYS A 532 17.44 -0.03 2.55
CA LYS A 532 17.02 -0.70 3.79
C LYS A 532 18.21 -1.26 4.57
N ALA A 533 19.17 -1.90 3.92
CA ALA A 533 20.36 -2.48 4.55
C ALA A 533 21.26 -1.40 5.17
N HIS A 534 21.55 -0.32 4.43
CA HIS A 534 22.32 0.81 4.95
C HIS A 534 21.60 1.56 6.06
N THR A 535 20.28 1.71 5.97
CA THR A 535 19.44 2.24 7.06
C THR A 535 19.47 1.33 8.28
N ALA A 536 19.40 0.00 8.07
CA ALA A 536 19.42 -0.99 9.14
C ALA A 536 20.74 -0.93 9.92
N ALA A 537 21.89 -0.84 9.24
CA ALA A 537 23.20 -0.74 9.87
C ALA A 537 23.42 0.56 10.68
N ASN A 538 22.75 1.66 10.29
CA ASN A 538 22.93 2.99 10.89
C ASN A 538 21.75 3.44 11.78
N ARG A 539 20.76 2.57 12.05
CA ARG A 539 19.56 2.94 12.83
C ARG A 539 19.89 3.14 14.31
N LYS A 540 19.15 4.06 14.94
CA LYS A 540 19.24 4.27 16.40
C LYS A 540 18.64 3.07 17.15
N ALA A 541 19.13 2.81 18.36
CA ALA A 541 18.56 1.80 19.24
C ALA A 541 17.05 2.05 19.46
N GLY A 542 16.25 0.98 19.41
CA GLY A 542 14.79 1.05 19.51
C GLY A 542 14.05 1.34 18.20
N VAL A 543 14.74 1.74 17.13
CA VAL A 543 14.14 1.83 15.78
C VAL A 543 14.04 0.42 15.19
N ALA A 544 12.87 0.08 14.65
CA ALA A 544 12.61 -1.20 14.00
C ALA A 544 13.54 -1.44 12.80
N ASN A 545 13.77 -2.71 12.45
CA ASN A 545 14.51 -3.05 11.24
C ASN A 545 13.69 -2.63 10.00
N PRO A 546 14.23 -1.86 9.04
CA PRO A 546 13.48 -1.38 7.86
C PRO A 546 13.07 -2.48 6.87
N PHE A 547 13.50 -3.74 7.07
CA PHE A 547 12.93 -4.89 6.38
C PHE A 547 11.65 -5.42 7.05
N ASP A 548 11.40 -5.14 8.33
CA ASP A 548 10.20 -5.55 9.06
C ASP A 548 9.00 -4.66 8.70
N VAL A 549 8.29 -5.06 7.64
CA VAL A 549 7.17 -4.33 7.03
C VAL A 549 5.80 -4.86 7.48
N GLY A 550 5.79 -5.94 8.26
CA GLY A 550 4.58 -6.62 8.73
C GLY A 550 3.93 -7.54 7.69
N THR A 551 3.21 -8.56 8.17
CA THR A 551 2.55 -9.59 7.33
C THR A 551 1.65 -9.00 6.25
N ALA A 552 0.98 -7.88 6.53
CA ALA A 552 0.09 -7.20 5.59
C ALA A 552 0.85 -6.58 4.41
N ALA A 553 2.07 -6.06 4.60
CA ALA A 553 2.88 -5.54 3.50
C ALA A 553 3.49 -6.68 2.68
N VAL A 554 3.96 -7.74 3.33
CA VAL A 554 4.42 -8.98 2.66
C VAL A 554 3.30 -9.54 1.76
N ALA A 555 2.06 -9.63 2.25
CA ALA A 555 0.93 -10.08 1.43
C ALA A 555 0.66 -9.15 0.23
N ARG A 556 0.75 -7.82 0.42
CA ARG A 556 0.56 -6.84 -0.67
C ARG A 556 1.62 -6.97 -1.78
N TYR A 557 2.87 -7.28 -1.46
CA TYR A 557 3.92 -7.50 -2.47
C TYR A 557 3.47 -8.55 -3.50
N PHE A 558 2.94 -9.69 -3.03
CA PHE A 558 2.49 -10.75 -3.92
C PHE A 558 1.26 -10.34 -4.75
N THR A 559 0.40 -9.45 -4.25
CA THR A 559 -0.66 -8.82 -5.05
C THR A 559 -0.07 -8.01 -6.21
N VAL A 560 0.94 -7.16 -5.95
CA VAL A 560 1.63 -6.39 -7.01
C VAL A 560 2.21 -7.33 -8.08
N VAL A 561 2.93 -8.38 -7.67
CA VAL A 561 3.54 -9.34 -8.59
C VAL A 561 2.48 -10.04 -9.46
N GLN A 562 1.39 -10.51 -8.86
CA GLN A 562 0.36 -11.27 -9.56
C GLN A 562 -0.49 -10.40 -10.51
N ASP A 563 -0.87 -9.19 -10.07
CA ASP A 563 -1.62 -8.25 -10.91
C ASP A 563 -0.76 -7.77 -12.10
N CYS A 564 0.50 -7.40 -11.85
CA CYS A 564 1.41 -6.97 -12.92
C CYS A 564 1.77 -8.11 -13.89
N ALA A 565 1.95 -9.35 -13.42
CA ALA A 565 2.13 -10.50 -14.31
C ALA A 565 0.88 -10.77 -15.17
N THR A 566 -0.32 -10.57 -14.60
CA THR A 566 -1.58 -10.66 -15.35
C THR A 566 -1.69 -9.56 -16.40
N VAL A 567 -1.23 -8.34 -16.10
CA VAL A 567 -1.13 -7.24 -17.09
C VAL A 567 -0.17 -7.59 -18.22
N ALA A 568 1.01 -8.14 -17.92
CA ALA A 568 1.99 -8.55 -18.92
C ALA A 568 1.43 -9.65 -19.84
N ARG A 569 0.71 -10.63 -19.28
CA ARG A 569 -0.03 -11.67 -20.01
C ARG A 569 -1.05 -11.10 -21.00
N ILE A 570 -1.92 -10.20 -20.53
CA ILE A 570 -2.97 -9.60 -21.38
C ILE A 570 -2.33 -8.78 -22.50
N ARG A 571 -1.26 -8.03 -22.20
CA ARG A 571 -0.52 -7.24 -23.21
C ARG A 571 0.18 -8.11 -24.26
N ALA A 572 0.82 -9.21 -23.84
CA ALA A 572 1.58 -10.07 -24.74
C ALA A 572 0.69 -10.98 -25.61
N THR A 573 -0.49 -11.38 -25.10
CA THR A 573 -1.33 -12.43 -25.72
C THR A 573 -2.72 -11.94 -26.18
N GLY A 574 -3.14 -10.75 -25.75
CA GLY A 574 -4.50 -10.24 -25.96
C GLY A 574 -5.59 -10.96 -25.15
N ARG A 575 -5.21 -11.71 -24.09
CA ARG A 575 -6.10 -12.61 -23.32
C ARG A 575 -5.76 -12.72 -21.84
#